data_AF-A0A2D4KNS0-F1
#
_entry.id   AF-A0A2D4KNS0-F1
#
_cell.length_a   1.000
_cell.length_b   1.000
_cell.length_c   1.000
_cell.angle_alpha   90.00
_cell.angle_beta   90.00
_cell.angle_gamma   90.00
#
_symmetry.space_group_name_H-M   'P 1'
#
loop_
_entity.id
_entity.type
_entity.pdbx_description
1 polymer ?
#
loop_
_entity_poly.entity_id
_entity_poly.type
_entity_poly.pdbx_seq_one_letter_code
_entity_poly.pdbx_strand_id
1 'polypeptide(L)'
;MDHKPLLGLLAGNKQTPQILSPRMTRWTLFLAAYSYTLTHRAGKLISHTDALSRCPLPTPVEDLAPTNAVFLIEDLNLLTTAVDIAAHSAKDKIISQVLDWVGRGWP
;
A
#
# COMPACT_ATOMS: atom_id res chain seq x y z
N MET A 1 14.67 16.30 1.76
CA MET A 1 14.24 15.36 2.82
C MET A 1 15.46 15.05 3.69
N ASP A 2 15.38 15.20 5.01
CA ASP A 2 16.51 14.98 5.95
C ASP A 2 16.66 13.50 6.37
N HIS A 3 15.60 12.72 6.23
CA HIS A 3 15.59 11.31 6.58
C HIS A 3 16.06 10.42 5.42
N LYS A 4 17.36 10.08 5.42
CA LYS A 4 18.00 9.25 4.37
C LYS A 4 17.30 7.93 4.06
N PRO A 5 16.81 7.14 5.05
CA PRO A 5 16.11 5.88 4.74
C PRO A 5 14.89 6.03 3.83
N LEU A 6 14.20 7.18 3.86
CA LEU A 6 13.01 7.39 3.04
C LEU A 6 13.33 7.58 1.55
N LEU A 7 14.56 7.96 1.22
CA LEU A 7 15.04 7.96 -0.17
C LEU A 7 15.06 6.54 -0.72
N GLY A 8 15.47 5.56 0.08
CA GLY A 8 15.47 4.16 -0.36
C GLY A 8 14.07 3.58 -0.53
N LEU A 9 13.12 4.07 0.25
CA LEU A 9 11.77 3.55 0.34
C LEU A 9 10.81 4.16 -0.69
N LEU A 10 10.95 5.47 -0.93
CA LEU A 10 10.01 6.26 -1.71
C LEU A 10 10.63 6.87 -2.96
N ALA A 11 11.89 6.62 -3.36
CA ALA A 11 12.48 7.31 -4.53
C ALA A 11 11.85 6.96 -5.90
N GLY A 12 10.77 6.18 -5.96
CA GLY A 12 10.02 5.85 -7.19
C GLY A 12 10.78 4.98 -8.21
N ASN A 13 12.11 4.86 -8.06
CA ASN A 13 13.01 4.13 -8.94
C ASN A 13 13.31 2.69 -8.45
N LYS A 14 12.67 2.27 -7.36
CA LYS A 14 12.83 0.94 -6.76
C LYS A 14 11.46 0.32 -6.52
N GLN A 15 11.41 -1.00 -6.62
CA GLN A 15 10.19 -1.74 -6.27
C GLN A 15 9.83 -1.48 -4.81
N THR A 16 8.55 -1.22 -4.57
CA THR A 16 8.00 -0.98 -3.24
C THR A 16 8.14 -2.23 -2.40
N PRO A 17 8.75 -2.18 -1.19
CA PRO A 17 8.89 -3.36 -0.36
C PRO A 17 7.55 -4.00 -0.04
N GLN A 18 7.53 -5.34 0.04
CA GLN A 18 6.31 -6.09 0.36
C GLN A 18 5.81 -5.82 1.78
N ILE A 19 6.71 -5.43 2.68
CA ILE A 19 6.41 -5.11 4.08
C ILE A 19 6.58 -3.60 4.28
N LEU A 20 5.47 -2.88 4.27
CA LEU A 20 5.38 -1.46 4.60
C LEU A 20 4.29 -1.25 5.64
N SER A 21 4.48 -0.26 6.52
CA SER A 21 3.38 0.17 7.39
C SER A 21 2.23 0.73 6.54
N PRO A 22 0.96 0.64 6.98
CA PRO A 22 -0.18 1.15 6.22
C PRO A 22 -0.01 2.61 5.79
N ARG A 23 0.57 3.44 6.67
CA ARG A 23 0.93 4.84 6.38
C ARG A 23 1.92 4.93 5.21
N MET A 24 2.97 4.11 5.21
CA MET A 24 3.98 4.15 4.14
C MET A 24 3.43 3.62 2.81
N THR A 25 2.60 2.58 2.82
CA THR A 25 1.93 2.07 1.62
C THR A 25 1.05 3.15 0.97
N ARG A 26 0.30 3.88 1.79
CA ARG A 26 -0.55 4.99 1.33
C ARG A 26 0.26 6.11 0.68
N TRP A 27 1.34 6.56 1.31
CA TRP A 27 2.24 7.56 0.72
C TRP A 27 2.88 7.08 -0.57
N THR A 28 3.26 5.80 -0.61
CA THR A 28 3.85 5.18 -1.81
C THR A 28 2.86 5.19 -2.99
N LEU A 29 1.60 4.77 -2.75
CA LEU A 29 0.54 4.78 -3.75
C LEU A 29 0.21 6.21 -4.22
N PHE A 30 0.10 7.15 -3.28
CA PHE A 30 -0.16 8.55 -3.60
C PHE A 30 0.93 9.14 -4.51
N LEU A 31 2.20 8.90 -4.16
CA LEU A 31 3.33 9.40 -4.92
C LEU A 31 3.48 8.72 -6.28
N ALA A 32 3.01 7.48 -6.45
CA ALA A 32 3.06 6.77 -7.74
C ALA A 32 2.30 7.47 -8.88
N ALA A 33 1.36 8.38 -8.55
CA ALA A 33 0.65 9.20 -9.53
C ALA A 33 1.48 10.37 -10.10
N TYR A 34 2.67 10.63 -9.57
CA TYR A 34 3.48 11.80 -9.92
C TYR A 34 4.86 11.39 -10.44
N SER A 35 5.42 12.20 -11.34
CA SER A 35 6.85 12.16 -11.66
C SER A 35 7.59 13.08 -10.70
N TYR A 36 8.41 12.52 -9.81
CA TYR A 36 9.15 13.28 -8.80
C TYR A 36 10.56 12.75 -8.62
N THR A 37 11.41 13.59 -8.03
CA THR A 37 12.78 13.21 -7.65
C THR A 37 12.97 13.52 -6.18
N LEU A 38 13.22 12.49 -5.39
CA LEU A 38 13.46 12.63 -3.96
C LEU A 38 14.95 12.89 -3.69
N THR A 39 15.27 14.05 -3.10
CA THR A 39 16.64 14.45 -2.78
C THR A 39 16.87 14.62 -1.28
N HIS A 40 18.03 14.12 -0.82
CA HIS A 40 18.46 14.35 0.55
C HIS A 40 18.87 15.81 0.74
N ARG A 41 18.44 16.43 1.85
CA ARG A 41 18.96 17.72 2.30
C ARG A 41 19.10 17.70 3.80
N ALA A 42 20.28 18.04 4.30
CA ALA A 42 20.56 18.02 5.74
C ALA A 42 19.57 18.91 6.50
N GLY A 43 19.06 18.44 7.65
CA GLY A 43 18.06 19.15 8.46
C GLY A 43 18.44 20.61 8.77
N LYS A 44 19.74 20.87 9.02
CA LYS A 44 20.27 22.23 9.25
C LYS A 44 20.00 23.21 8.10
N LEU A 45 19.85 22.72 6.87
CA LEU A 45 19.60 23.52 5.67
C LEU A 45 18.10 23.70 5.39
N ILE A 46 17.22 23.08 6.19
CA ILE A 46 15.77 23.10 6.06
C ILE A 46 15.10 23.42 7.40
N SER A 47 15.69 24.33 8.18
CA SER A 47 15.18 24.75 9.49
C SER A 47 13.74 25.26 9.45
N HIS A 48 13.34 25.91 8.35
CA HIS A 48 11.96 26.33 8.11
C HIS A 48 10.98 25.15 8.12
N THR A 49 11.39 23.98 7.63
CA THR A 49 10.53 22.79 7.60
C THR A 49 10.32 22.20 8.99
N ASP A 50 11.36 22.21 9.84
CA ASP A 50 11.24 21.81 11.26
C ASP A 50 10.40 22.81 12.07
N ALA A 51 10.57 24.12 11.81
CA ALA A 51 9.73 25.14 12.43
C ALA A 51 8.25 24.97 12.06
N LEU A 52 7.96 24.72 10.79
CA LEU A 52 6.58 24.50 10.31
C LEU A 52 5.98 23.19 10.84
N SER A 53 6.75 22.10 10.93
CA SER A 53 6.24 20.82 11.43
C SER A 53 5.92 20.83 12.94
N ARG A 54 6.54 21.75 13.69
CA ARG A 54 6.29 21.98 15.13
C ARG A 54 5.29 23.10 15.41
N CYS A 55 4.96 23.89 14.40
CA CYS A 55 4.05 25.02 14.57
C CYS A 55 2.63 24.49 14.85
N PRO A 56 2.01 24.84 16.00
CA PRO A 56 0.66 24.42 16.28
C PRO A 56 -0.29 25.01 15.24
N LEU A 57 -1.12 24.16 14.65
CA LEU A 57 -2.16 24.62 13.74
C LEU A 57 -3.29 25.28 14.55
N PRO A 58 -3.85 26.42 14.09
CA PRO A 58 -4.96 27.09 14.78
C PRO A 58 -6.20 26.20 14.92
N THR A 59 -6.36 25.28 13.97
CA THR A 59 -7.40 24.27 13.94
C THR A 59 -6.76 22.91 13.65
N PRO A 60 -7.27 21.81 14.23
CA PRO A 60 -6.83 20.48 13.86
C PRO A 60 -7.18 20.24 12.39
N VAL A 61 -6.17 19.94 11.57
CA VAL A 61 -6.35 19.59 10.16
C VAL A 61 -6.40 18.06 10.07
N GLU A 62 -7.38 17.53 9.36
CA GLU A 62 -7.46 16.11 9.02
C GLU A 62 -6.19 15.66 8.29
N ASP A 63 -5.69 14.45 8.58
CA ASP A 63 -4.49 13.94 7.91
C ASP A 63 -4.76 13.87 6.39
N LEU A 64 -4.03 14.68 5.62
CA LEU A 64 -4.14 14.74 4.16
C LEU A 64 -3.72 13.43 3.48
N ALA A 65 -3.07 12.52 4.21
CA ALA A 65 -2.81 11.19 3.70
C ALA A 65 -4.16 10.50 3.40
N PRO A 66 -4.47 10.14 2.14
CA PRO A 66 -5.80 9.72 1.74
C PRO A 66 -6.31 8.59 2.64
N THR A 67 -7.36 8.84 3.43
CA THR A 67 -7.92 7.87 4.40
C THR A 67 -8.32 6.54 3.76
N ASN A 68 -8.38 6.49 2.42
CA ASN A 68 -8.46 5.31 1.59
C ASN A 68 -7.72 4.17 2.29
N ALA A 69 -8.52 3.22 2.75
CA ALA A 69 -8.04 2.05 3.42
C ALA A 69 -7.37 1.21 2.34
N VAL A 70 -6.09 1.47 2.14
CA VAL A 70 -5.21 0.58 1.39
C VAL A 70 -5.40 -0.78 2.06
N PHE A 71 -5.94 -1.74 1.30
CA PHE A 71 -6.34 -3.08 1.74
C PHE A 71 -7.74 -3.27 2.35
N LEU A 72 -8.70 -2.33 2.22
CA LEU A 72 -10.10 -2.66 2.52
C LEU A 72 -10.68 -3.51 1.37
N ILE A 73 -10.91 -4.78 1.66
CA ILE A 73 -11.54 -5.71 0.71
C ILE A 73 -12.98 -5.27 0.41
N GLU A 74 -13.62 -4.57 1.35
CA GLU A 74 -15.00 -4.08 1.24
C GLU A 74 -15.20 -3.05 0.11
N ASP A 75 -14.14 -2.32 -0.28
CA ASP A 75 -14.19 -1.33 -1.36
C ASP A 75 -13.91 -1.94 -2.74
N LEU A 76 -13.57 -3.24 -2.82
CA LEU A 76 -13.38 -3.92 -4.09
C LEU A 76 -14.76 -4.24 -4.67
N ASN A 77 -15.14 -3.52 -5.72
CA ASN A 77 -16.27 -3.89 -6.59
C ASN A 77 -15.86 -5.14 -7.40
N LEU A 78 -15.78 -6.29 -6.73
CA LEU A 78 -15.34 -7.55 -7.33
C LEU A 78 -16.38 -8.00 -8.35
N LEU A 79 -15.96 -8.08 -9.62
CA LEU A 79 -16.74 -8.58 -10.75
C LEU A 79 -17.07 -10.09 -10.66
N THR A 80 -16.60 -10.76 -9.61
CA THR A 80 -16.70 -12.21 -9.42
C THR A 80 -17.20 -12.51 -8.02
N THR A 81 -18.27 -13.29 -7.92
CA THR A 81 -18.82 -13.76 -6.65
C THR A 81 -18.16 -15.07 -6.21
N ALA A 82 -18.31 -15.43 -4.94
CA ALA A 82 -17.86 -16.73 -4.43
C ALA A 82 -18.49 -17.91 -5.20
N VAL A 83 -19.71 -17.73 -5.72
CA VAL A 83 -20.40 -18.75 -6.54
C VAL A 83 -19.70 -18.92 -7.88
N ASP A 84 -19.32 -17.82 -8.53
CA ASP A 84 -18.60 -17.87 -9.81
C ASP A 84 -17.24 -18.56 -9.62
N ILE A 85 -16.53 -18.20 -8.55
CA ILE A 85 -15.23 -18.81 -8.21
C ILE A 85 -15.40 -20.32 -7.97
N ALA A 86 -16.42 -20.74 -7.22
CA ALA A 86 -16.69 -22.16 -6.98
C ALA A 86 -17.01 -22.91 -8.28
N ALA A 87 -17.85 -22.33 -9.16
CA ALA A 87 -18.22 -22.94 -10.43
C ALA A 87 -17.02 -23.10 -11.38
N HIS A 88 -16.14 -22.10 -11.45
CA HIS A 88 -14.92 -22.17 -12.25
C HIS A 88 -13.88 -23.12 -11.65
N SER A 89 -13.74 -23.13 -10.32
CA SER A 89 -12.81 -24.02 -9.59
C SER A 89 -13.19 -25.49 -9.74
N ALA A 90 -14.49 -25.81 -9.76
CA ALA A 90 -14.98 -27.17 -9.98
C ALA A 90 -14.76 -27.67 -11.42
N LYS A 91 -14.69 -26.76 -12.41
CA LYS A 91 -14.42 -27.10 -13.81
C LYS A 91 -12.93 -27.20 -14.12
N ASP A 92 -12.09 -26.51 -13.37
CA ASP A 92 -10.65 -26.55 -13.53
C ASP A 92 -10.10 -27.92 -13.10
N LYS A 93 -9.36 -28.59 -13.98
CA LYS A 93 -8.86 -29.95 -13.75
C LYS A 93 -7.92 -30.06 -12.55
N ILE A 94 -7.09 -29.06 -12.32
CA ILE A 94 -6.10 -29.07 -11.23
C ILE A 94 -6.82 -28.77 -9.92
N ILE A 95 -7.64 -27.71 -9.90
CA ILE A 95 -8.33 -27.30 -8.68
C ILE A 95 -9.37 -28.34 -8.27
N SER A 96 -10.09 -28.96 -9.21
CA SER A 96 -11.05 -30.03 -8.89
C SER A 96 -10.36 -31.22 -8.22
N GLN A 97 -9.14 -31.57 -8.66
CA GLN A 97 -8.37 -32.66 -8.08
C GLN A 97 -7.91 -32.34 -6.66
N VAL A 98 -7.42 -31.11 -6.43
CA VAL A 98 -7.05 -30.65 -5.10
C VAL A 98 -8.26 -30.60 -4.16
N LEU A 99 -9.41 -30.13 -4.65
CA LEU A 99 -10.65 -30.07 -3.88
C LEU A 99 -11.10 -31.48 -3.46
N ASP A 100 -10.86 -32.45 -4.33
CA ASP A 100 -11.12 -33.85 -4.04
C ASP A 100 -10.23 -34.42 -2.92
N TRP A 101 -8.93 -34.10 -2.97
CA TRP A 101 -7.98 -34.48 -1.93
C TRP A 101 -8.28 -33.83 -0.58
N VAL A 102 -8.75 -32.58 -0.57
CA VAL A 102 -9.16 -31.91 0.67
C VAL A 102 -10.35 -32.62 1.32
N GLY A 103 -11.30 -33.10 0.53
CA GLY A 103 -12.50 -33.78 1.04
C GLY A 103 -12.28 -35.26 1.39
N ARG A 104 -11.45 -35.97 0.63
CA ARG A 104 -11.26 -37.43 0.76
C ARG A 104 -9.94 -37.84 1.43
N GLY A 105 -9.08 -36.88 1.73
CA GLY A 105 -7.73 -37.11 2.21
C GLY A 105 -6.69 -36.97 1.10
N TRP A 106 -5.50 -36.51 1.47
CA TRP A 106 -4.36 -36.44 0.56
C TRP A 106 -3.93 -37.84 0.12
N PRO A 107 -3.57 -38.06 -1.15
CA PRO A 107 -3.05 -39.35 -1.61
C PRO A 107 -1.77 -39.80 -0.89
#